data_AF-A0A917TQ13-F1
#
_entry.id   AF-A0A917TQ13-F1
#
_cell.length_a   1.000
_cell.length_b   1.000
_cell.length_c   1.000
_cell.angle_alpha   90.00
_cell.angle_beta   90.00
_cell.angle_gamma   90.00
#
_symmetry.space_group_name_H-M   'P 1'
#
loop_
_entity.id
_entity.type
_entity.pdbx_description
1 polymer ?
#
loop_
_entity_poly.entity_id
_entity_poly.type
_entity_poly.pdbx_seq_one_letter_code
_entity_poly.pdbx_strand_id
1 'polypeptide(L)'
;MADGFEINPAGVRDFGTQLRSAVDREVIPAADRIRGYLTWYPSFGARSGSPAVQAAALRYNTELNAALTFLDTLIHNAQVMARAAEDVVKAYELGDQLSAAKMQTILGGAATAAAEAEEARVKAEQAALDADEAFMRKHNGTIQ
;
A
#
# COMPACT_ATOMS: atom_id res chain seq x y z
N MET A 1 12.69 -18.68 1.72
CA MET A 1 11.25 -18.43 1.50
C MET A 1 10.89 -17.29 2.42
N ALA A 2 10.53 -16.13 1.90
CA ALA A 2 10.10 -15.03 2.76
C ALA A 2 8.74 -15.41 3.34
N ASP A 3 8.65 -15.54 4.66
CA ASP A 3 7.36 -15.58 5.35
C ASP A 3 6.61 -14.31 4.92
N GLY A 4 5.57 -14.49 4.10
CA GLY A 4 4.80 -13.39 3.57
C GLY A 4 4.05 -12.72 4.71
N PHE A 5 4.33 -11.44 4.96
CA PHE A 5 3.48 -10.64 5.83
C PHE A 5 2.10 -10.49 5.19
N GLU A 6 1.08 -11.04 5.85
CA GLU A 6 -0.31 -10.78 5.50
C GLU A 6 -0.66 -9.35 5.93
N ILE A 7 -0.91 -8.48 4.94
CA ILE A 7 -1.36 -7.12 5.18
C ILE A 7 -2.86 -7.05 4.91
N ASN A 8 -3.60 -6.42 5.81
CA ASN A 8 -5.00 -6.04 5.62
C ASN A 8 -5.07 -4.59 5.11
N PRO A 9 -5.23 -4.33 3.80
CA PRO A 9 -5.20 -2.98 3.24
C PRO A 9 -6.34 -2.10 3.75
N ALA A 10 -7.50 -2.69 4.08
CA ALA A 10 -8.61 -1.96 4.67
C ALA A 10 -8.24 -1.43 6.07
N GLY A 11 -7.63 -2.29 6.91
CA GLY A 11 -7.17 -1.89 8.24
C GLY A 11 -6.09 -0.79 8.19
N VAL A 12 -5.16 -0.87 7.24
CA VAL A 12 -4.12 0.17 7.04
C VAL A 12 -4.75 1.49 6.58
N ARG A 13 -5.73 1.43 5.66
CA ARG A 13 -6.47 2.62 5.19
C ARG A 13 -7.24 3.29 6.34
N ASP A 14 -7.94 2.49 7.14
CA ASP A 14 -8.71 2.97 8.27
C ASP A 14 -7.81 3.63 9.31
N PHE A 15 -6.68 2.99 9.63
CA PHE A 15 -5.66 3.56 10.52
C PHE A 15 -5.15 4.92 10.01
N GLY A 16 -4.71 4.99 8.74
CA GLY A 16 -4.19 6.24 8.16
C GLY A 16 -5.23 7.36 8.16
N THR A 17 -6.49 7.03 7.86
CA THR A 17 -7.61 7.98 7.85
C THR A 17 -7.94 8.48 9.25
N GLN A 18 -8.05 7.58 10.22
CA GLN A 18 -8.34 7.93 11.61
C GLN A 18 -7.21 8.76 12.21
N LEU A 19 -5.94 8.37 11.99
CA LEU A 19 -4.79 9.11 12.49
C LEU A 19 -4.74 10.53 11.92
N ARG A 20 -4.92 10.69 10.60
CA ARG A 20 -4.99 12.01 9.98
C ARG A 20 -6.11 12.85 10.56
N SER A 21 -7.31 12.28 10.67
CA SER A 21 -8.46 12.97 11.25
C SER A 21 -8.20 13.42 12.69
N ALA A 22 -7.61 12.57 13.53
CA ALA A 22 -7.28 12.92 14.91
C ALA A 22 -6.22 14.03 14.97
N VAL A 23 -5.17 13.95 14.14
CA VAL A 23 -4.13 14.97 14.07
C VAL A 23 -4.71 16.33 13.67
N ASP A 24 -5.49 16.36 12.59
CA ASP A 24 -6.00 17.60 12.01
C ASP A 24 -7.09 18.25 12.87
N ARG A 25 -7.97 17.44 13.49
CA ARG A 25 -9.13 17.95 14.25
C ARG A 25 -8.83 18.19 15.72
N GLU A 26 -7.91 17.45 16.31
CA GLU A 26 -7.72 17.43 17.76
C GLU A 26 -6.31 17.87 18.15
N VAL A 27 -5.29 17.20 17.61
CA VAL A 27 -3.90 17.40 18.06
C VAL A 27 -3.37 18.78 17.67
N ILE A 28 -3.51 19.18 16.40
CA ILE A 28 -3.04 20.50 15.93
C ILE A 28 -3.75 21.64 16.68
N PRO A 29 -5.09 21.67 16.77
CA PRO A 29 -5.77 22.73 17.53
C PRO A 29 -5.40 22.74 19.02
N ALA A 30 -5.20 21.57 19.64
CA ALA A 30 -4.74 21.50 21.02
C ALA A 30 -3.31 22.05 21.17
N ALA A 31 -2.43 21.71 20.24
CA ALA A 31 -1.06 22.20 20.22
C ALA A 31 -0.98 23.72 20.04
N ASP A 32 -1.82 24.28 19.16
CA ASP A 32 -1.89 25.73 18.95
C ASP A 32 -2.41 26.46 20.19
N ARG A 33 -3.40 25.89 20.91
CA ARG A 33 -3.85 26.44 22.20
C ARG A 33 -2.73 26.41 23.24
N ILE A 34 -2.02 25.29 23.36
CA ILE A 34 -0.90 25.12 24.28
C ILE A 34 0.19 26.16 23.97
N ARG A 35 0.57 26.31 22.70
CA ARG A 35 1.50 27.36 22.24
C ARG A 35 1.04 28.75 22.64
N GLY A 36 -0.24 29.05 22.44
CA GLY A 36 -0.84 30.32 22.84
C GLY A 36 -0.63 30.60 24.33
N TYR A 37 -0.95 29.66 25.20
CA TYR A 37 -0.74 29.82 26.65
C TYR A 37 0.74 29.99 27.01
N LEU A 38 1.60 29.19 26.40
CA LEU A 38 3.02 29.14 26.72
C LEU A 38 3.79 30.38 26.24
N THR A 39 3.37 30.98 25.12
CA THR A 39 4.00 32.19 24.56
C THR A 39 3.42 33.50 25.10
N TRP A 40 2.19 33.47 25.65
CA TRP A 40 1.52 34.67 26.18
C TRP A 40 2.00 35.07 27.58
N TYR A 41 2.58 34.16 28.36
CA TYR A 41 3.09 34.52 29.69
C TYR A 41 4.31 35.46 29.58
N PRO A 42 4.34 36.58 30.32
CA PRO A 42 5.48 37.48 30.30
C PRO A 42 6.74 36.75 30.78
N SER A 43 7.88 37.07 30.18
CA SER A 43 9.19 36.57 30.60
C SER A 43 9.46 36.97 32.05
N PHE A 44 9.10 36.11 33.00
CA PHE A 44 9.42 36.32 34.39
C PHE A 44 10.95 36.33 34.53
N GLY A 45 11.48 37.36 35.19
CA GLY A 45 12.89 37.41 35.57
C GLY A 45 13.87 38.03 34.56
N ALA A 46 13.46 38.37 33.33
CA ALA A 46 14.36 38.99 32.35
C ALA A 46 14.88 40.38 32.77
N ARG A 47 14.19 41.06 33.69
CA ARG A 47 14.58 42.37 34.26
C ARG A 47 14.87 42.33 35.77
N SER A 48 14.99 41.13 36.35
CA SER A 48 15.32 40.97 37.77
C SER A 48 16.79 41.29 38.02
N GLY A 49 17.10 42.06 39.07
CA GLY A 49 18.48 42.26 39.55
C GLY A 49 19.10 41.03 40.25
N SER A 50 18.31 39.97 40.51
CA SER A 50 18.77 38.73 41.13
C SER A 50 19.26 37.71 40.08
N PRO A 51 20.52 37.25 40.16
CA PRO A 51 21.07 36.20 39.28
C PRO A 51 20.29 34.87 39.36
N ALA A 52 19.79 34.51 40.53
CA ALA A 52 19.04 33.26 40.72
C ALA A 52 17.72 33.27 39.93
N VAL A 53 17.04 34.42 39.89
CA VAL A 53 15.79 34.59 39.13
C VAL A 53 16.06 34.57 37.62
N GLN A 54 17.18 35.15 37.17
CA GLN A 54 17.58 35.08 35.75
C GLN A 54 17.91 33.64 35.34
N ALA A 55 18.62 32.87 36.18
CA ALA A 55 18.93 31.47 35.93
C ALA A 55 17.67 30.59 35.86
N ALA A 56 16.71 30.82 36.77
CA ALA A 56 15.42 30.13 36.73
C ALA A 56 14.62 30.47 35.46
N ALA A 57 14.62 31.75 35.05
CA ALA A 57 13.96 32.19 33.82
C ALA A 57 14.56 31.54 32.56
N LEU A 58 15.89 31.47 32.48
CA LEU A 58 16.59 30.80 31.37
C LEU A 58 16.21 29.32 31.31
N ARG A 59 16.28 28.62 32.45
CA ARG A 59 15.90 27.20 32.52
C ARG A 59 14.46 26.98 32.09
N TYR A 60 13.53 27.79 32.57
CA TYR A 60 12.13 27.73 32.16
C TYR A 60 11.98 27.86 30.64
N ASN A 61 12.63 28.85 30.01
CA ASN A 61 12.57 29.03 28.56
C ASN A 61 13.19 27.86 27.78
N THR A 62 14.29 27.28 28.28
CA THR A 62 14.92 26.11 27.66
C THR A 62 13.97 24.90 27.66
N GLU A 63 13.40 24.57 28.82
CA GLU A 63 12.46 23.45 28.95
C GLU A 63 11.20 23.70 28.12
N LEU A 64 10.73 24.94 28.08
CA LEU A 64 9.59 25.35 27.28
C LEU A 64 9.82 25.10 25.79
N ASN A 65 10.95 25.56 25.26
CA ASN A 65 11.31 25.37 23.86
C ASN A 65 11.47 23.88 23.52
N ALA A 66 12.03 23.08 24.44
CA ALA A 66 12.16 21.65 24.26
C ALA A 66 10.78 20.97 24.17
N ALA A 67 9.84 21.33 25.04
CA ALA A 67 8.47 20.81 25.01
C ALA A 67 7.72 21.18 23.73
N LEU A 68 7.85 22.43 23.27
CA LEU A 68 7.27 22.88 22.00
C LEU A 68 7.85 22.13 20.79
N THR A 69 9.17 21.93 20.76
CA THR A 69 9.86 21.18 19.71
C THR A 69 9.41 19.71 19.68
N PHE A 70 9.25 19.10 20.84
CA PHE A 70 8.74 17.73 20.95
C PHE A 70 7.32 17.62 20.39
N LEU A 71 6.46 18.59 20.70
CA LEU A 71 5.09 18.64 20.19
C LEU A 71 5.04 18.77 18.66
N ASP A 72 5.88 19.63 18.08
CA ASP A 72 6.06 19.73 16.62
C ASP A 72 6.47 18.40 15.99
N THR A 73 7.45 17.74 16.60
CA THR A 73 7.97 16.45 16.12
C THR A 73 6.88 15.38 16.15
N LEU A 74 6.08 15.34 17.21
CA LEU A 74 4.96 14.39 17.34
C LEU A 74 3.92 14.59 16.24
N ILE A 75 3.50 15.84 15.99
CA ILE A 75 2.54 16.18 14.94
C ILE A 75 3.09 15.77 13.57
N HIS A 76 4.34 16.15 13.29
CA HIS A 76 5.00 15.81 12.03
C HIS A 76 5.04 14.29 11.81
N ASN A 77 5.49 13.53 12.80
CA ASN A 77 5.60 12.08 12.71
C ASN A 77 4.23 11.43 12.49
N ALA A 78 3.18 11.90 13.17
CA ALA A 78 1.83 11.40 12.99
C ALA A 78 1.31 11.65 11.56
N GLN A 79 1.58 12.83 10.98
CA GLN A 79 1.25 13.12 9.58
C GLN A 79 2.03 12.25 8.60
N VAL A 80 3.32 12.00 8.86
CA VAL A 80 4.16 11.11 8.06
C VAL A 80 3.62 9.68 8.09
N MET A 81 3.26 9.17 9.28
CA MET A 81 2.68 7.82 9.41
C MET A 81 1.35 7.69 8.67
N ALA A 82 0.49 8.71 8.73
CA ALA A 82 -0.77 8.71 7.98
C ALA A 82 -0.55 8.67 6.45
N ARG A 83 0.49 9.36 5.94
CA ARG A 83 0.86 9.30 4.52
C ARG A 83 1.46 7.96 4.14
N ALA A 84 2.34 7.42 4.97
CA ALA A 84 2.94 6.10 4.73
C ALA A 84 1.86 5.00 4.66
N ALA A 85 0.81 5.08 5.49
CA ALA A 85 -0.33 4.17 5.41
C ALA A 85 -1.05 4.26 4.05
N GLU A 86 -1.26 5.46 3.51
CA GLU A 86 -1.84 5.63 2.16
C GLU A 86 -0.94 5.07 1.06
N ASP A 87 0.38 5.28 1.16
CA ASP A 87 1.34 4.78 0.18
C ASP A 87 1.39 3.25 0.16
N VAL A 88 1.33 2.61 1.34
CA VAL A 88 1.22 1.15 1.44
C VAL A 88 -0.06 0.67 0.75
N VAL A 89 -1.21 1.27 1.03
CA VAL A 89 -2.49 0.88 0.40
C VAL A 89 -2.42 0.99 -1.12
N LYS A 90 -1.89 2.09 -1.66
CA LYS A 90 -1.71 2.27 -3.11
C LYS A 90 -0.79 1.23 -3.73
N ALA A 91 0.30 0.87 -3.04
CA ALA A 91 1.22 -0.16 -3.52
C ALA A 91 0.55 -1.54 -3.62
N TYR A 92 -0.29 -1.89 -2.64
CA TYR A 92 -1.07 -3.13 -2.66
C TYR A 92 -2.12 -3.13 -3.77
N GLU A 93 -2.88 -2.04 -3.93
CA GLU A 93 -3.87 -1.92 -5.02
C GLU A 93 -3.22 -2.07 -6.40
N LEU A 94 -2.05 -1.45 -6.61
CA LEU A 94 -1.30 -1.60 -7.86
C LEU A 94 -0.81 -3.04 -8.05
N GLY A 95 -0.32 -3.68 -6.99
CA GLY A 95 0.08 -5.08 -7.00
C GLY A 95 -1.05 -6.03 -7.40
N ASP A 96 -2.25 -5.80 -6.86
CA ASP A 96 -3.45 -6.58 -7.17
C ASP A 96 -3.88 -6.40 -8.64
N GLN A 97 -3.87 -5.15 -9.14
CA GLN A 97 -4.19 -4.86 -10.54
C GLN A 97 -3.21 -5.55 -11.52
N LEU A 98 -1.91 -5.48 -11.24
CA LEU A 98 -0.89 -6.12 -12.05
C LEU A 98 -1.01 -7.65 -12.01
N SER A 99 -1.36 -8.21 -10.86
CA SER A 99 -1.57 -9.65 -10.68
C SER A 99 -2.81 -10.13 -11.45
N ALA A 100 -3.92 -9.39 -11.37
CA ALA A 100 -5.13 -9.66 -12.14
C ALA A 100 -4.89 -9.61 -13.66
N ALA A 101 -4.15 -8.60 -14.14
CA ALA A 101 -3.79 -8.47 -15.56
C ALA A 101 -2.91 -9.65 -16.05
N LYS A 102 -1.93 -10.06 -15.25
CA LYS A 102 -1.09 -11.24 -15.55
C LYS A 102 -1.92 -12.52 -15.57
N MET A 103 -2.83 -12.70 -14.62
CA MET A 103 -3.70 -13.87 -14.57
C MET A 103 -4.59 -13.96 -15.82
N GLN A 104 -5.19 -12.84 -16.25
CA GLN A 104 -5.98 -12.80 -17.48
C GLN A 104 -5.16 -13.17 -18.72
N THR A 105 -3.91 -12.71 -18.79
CA THR A 105 -3.01 -13.04 -19.89
C THR A 105 -2.68 -14.53 -19.92
N ILE A 106 -2.40 -15.12 -18.76
CA ILE A 106 -2.12 -16.57 -18.62
C ILE A 106 -3.36 -17.38 -19.01
N LEU A 107 -4.55 -17.01 -18.53
CA LEU A 107 -5.80 -17.67 -18.87
C LEU A 107 -6.10 -17.58 -20.37
N GLY A 108 -5.89 -16.41 -20.98
CA GLY A 108 -6.04 -16.23 -22.42
C GLY A 108 -5.10 -17.14 -23.21
N GLY A 109 -3.81 -17.15 -22.86
CA GLY A 109 -2.83 -18.03 -23.51
C GLY A 109 -3.13 -19.52 -23.33
N ALA A 110 -3.57 -19.92 -22.14
CA ALA A 110 -3.98 -21.30 -21.88
C ALA A 110 -5.22 -21.70 -22.71
N ALA A 111 -6.20 -20.79 -22.84
CA ALA A 111 -7.38 -21.02 -23.66
C ALA A 111 -7.03 -21.16 -25.16
N THR A 112 -6.13 -20.32 -25.67
CA THR A 112 -5.62 -20.43 -27.05
C THR A 112 -4.92 -21.76 -27.27
N ALA A 113 -4.00 -22.15 -26.37
CA ALA A 113 -3.29 -23.42 -26.49
C ALA A 113 -4.23 -24.63 -26.44
N ALA A 114 -5.29 -24.57 -25.61
CA ALA A 114 -6.30 -25.62 -25.56
C ALA A 114 -7.11 -25.72 -26.87
N ALA A 115 -7.47 -24.58 -27.47
CA ALA A 115 -8.17 -24.56 -28.76
C ALA A 115 -7.31 -25.14 -29.89
N GLU A 116 -6.02 -24.77 -29.95
CA GLU A 116 -5.07 -25.29 -30.93
C GLU A 116 -4.86 -26.81 -30.77
N ALA A 117 -4.77 -27.29 -29.52
CA ALA A 117 -4.64 -28.72 -29.22
C ALA A 117 -5.88 -29.51 -29.66
N GLU A 118 -7.08 -28.98 -29.43
CA GLU A 118 -8.32 -29.62 -29.87
C GLU A 118 -8.45 -29.63 -31.40
N GLU A 119 -8.10 -28.53 -32.08
CA GLU A 119 -8.07 -28.49 -33.53
C GLU A 119 -7.08 -29.51 -34.12
N ALA A 120 -5.89 -29.63 -33.51
CA ALA A 120 -4.90 -30.63 -33.90
C ALA A 120 -5.42 -32.07 -33.68
N ARG A 121 -6.12 -32.33 -32.57
CA ARG A 121 -6.74 -33.62 -32.27
C ARG A 121 -7.79 -33.98 -33.32
N VAL A 122 -8.70 -33.07 -33.64
CA VAL A 122 -9.75 -33.27 -34.65
C VAL A 122 -9.15 -33.53 -36.03
N LYS A 123 -8.11 -32.77 -36.43
CA LYS A 123 -7.42 -33.02 -37.71
C LYS A 123 -6.74 -34.39 -37.76
N ALA A 124 -6.12 -34.82 -36.67
CA ALA A 124 -5.49 -36.13 -36.60
C ALA A 124 -6.52 -37.27 -36.67
N GLU A 125 -7.67 -37.11 -36.02
CA GLU A 125 -8.79 -38.06 -36.06
C GLU A 125 -9.38 -38.17 -37.48
N GLN A 126 -9.60 -37.03 -38.15
CA GLN A 126 -10.07 -37.00 -39.54
C GLN A 126 -9.08 -37.68 -40.50
N ALA A 127 -7.78 -37.38 -40.36
CA ALA A 127 -6.76 -37.99 -41.20
C ALA A 127 -6.64 -39.51 -41.01
N ALA A 128 -6.89 -40.00 -39.78
CA ALA A 128 -6.92 -41.43 -39.50
C ALA A 128 -8.12 -42.11 -40.18
N LEU A 129 -9.30 -41.50 -40.14
CA LEU A 129 -10.50 -42.00 -40.84
C LEU A 129 -10.30 -42.02 -42.36
N ASP A 130 -9.75 -40.96 -42.94
CA ASP A 130 -9.47 -40.88 -44.38
C ASP A 130 -8.46 -41.95 -44.82
N ALA A 131 -7.45 -42.22 -43.99
CA ALA A 131 -6.47 -43.27 -44.24
C ALA A 131 -7.08 -44.68 -44.19
N ASP A 132 -7.99 -44.93 -43.24
CA ASP A 132 -8.71 -46.19 -43.12
C ASP A 132 -9.66 -46.42 -44.32
N GLU A 133 -10.41 -45.40 -44.74
CA GLU A 133 -11.22 -45.46 -45.95
C GLU A 133 -10.40 -45.75 -47.21
N ALA A 134 -9.24 -45.10 -47.34
CA ALA A 134 -8.35 -45.31 -48.48
C ALA A 134 -7.78 -46.75 -48.51
N PHE A 135 -7.47 -47.31 -47.34
CA PHE A 135 -7.04 -48.70 -47.20
C PHE A 135 -8.16 -49.67 -47.64
N MET A 136 -9.38 -49.46 -47.16
CA MET A 136 -10.54 -50.31 -47.50
C MET A 136 -10.89 -50.27 -49.00
N ARG A 137 -10.79 -49.11 -49.66
CA ARG A 137 -10.98 -49.03 -51.13
C ARG A 137 -9.92 -49.80 -51.90
N LYS A 138 -8.67 -49.79 -51.45
CA LYS A 138 -7.56 -50.48 -52.13
C LYS A 138 -7.68 -52.01 -52.05
N HIS A 139 -8.22 -52.54 -50.96
CA HIS A 139 -8.39 -53.98 -50.77
C HIS A 139 -9.70 -54.56 -51.30
N ASN A 140 -10.79 -53.77 -51.37
CA ASN A 140 -12.03 -54.24 -52.00
C ASN A 140 -12.02 -54.19 -53.55
N GLY A 141 -11.04 -53.51 -54.16
CA GLY A 141 -10.88 -53.47 -55.63
C GLY A 141 -10.10 -54.64 -56.23
N THR A 142 -9.62 -55.60 -55.43
CA THR A 142 -8.73 -56.69 -55.88
C THR A 142 -9.42 -58.05 -56.04
N ILE A 143 -10.76 -58.09 -56.04
CA ILE A 143 -11.54 -59.30 -56.34
C ILE A 143 -12.27 -59.08 -57.66
N GLN A 144 -11.56 -59.28 -58.77
CA GLN A 144 -12.13 -59.60 -60.08
C GLN A 144 -11.30 -60.71 -60.71
#